data_AF-A0A948VIP9-F1
#
_entry.id   AF-A0A948VIP9-F1
#
_cell.length_a   1.000
_cell.length_b   1.000
_cell.length_c   1.000
_cell.angle_alpha   90.00
_cell.angle_beta   90.00
_cell.angle_gamma   90.00
#
_symmetry.space_group_name_H-M   'P 1'
#
loop_
_entity.id
_entity.type
_entity.pdbx_description
1 polymer ?
#
loop_
_entity_poly.entity_id
_entity_poly.type
_entity_poly.pdbx_seq_one_letter_code
_entity_poly.pdbx_strand_id
1 'polypeptide(L)'
;MNLKQFKITRIAIAFFIGATVAISTVTDNIILAFSAVLIGMIFMFMVRKRTKAVLSDERTEKIAGTAARVTYSILTTFIAFLGLFLIMSGQSSGEAFTESVGTILSFTALLSVAIYALSYKYFSKYYGDDQ
;
A
#
# COMPACT_ATOMS: atom_id res chain seq x y z
N MET A 1 11.39 -21.45 -6.58
CA MET A 1 10.13 -21.94 -6.01
C MET A 1 9.12 -22.08 -7.14
N ASN A 2 8.36 -23.17 -7.19
CA ASN A 2 7.34 -23.36 -8.21
C ASN A 2 6.11 -22.48 -7.91
N LEU A 3 5.32 -22.05 -8.91
CA LEU A 3 4.20 -21.10 -8.73
C LEU A 3 3.17 -21.57 -7.69
N LYS A 4 2.92 -22.88 -7.62
CA LYS A 4 2.05 -23.50 -6.61
C LYS A 4 2.61 -23.31 -5.19
N GLN A 5 3.93 -23.50 -5.01
CA GLN A 5 4.58 -23.30 -3.71
C GLN A 5 4.56 -21.82 -3.31
N PHE A 6 4.73 -20.89 -4.26
CA PHE A 6 4.62 -19.44 -3.98
C PHE A 6 3.22 -19.04 -3.50
N LYS A 7 2.16 -19.55 -4.13
CA LYS A 7 0.78 -19.29 -3.65
C LYS A 7 0.58 -19.80 -2.23
N ILE A 8 1.04 -21.01 -1.92
CA ILE A 8 0.91 -21.60 -0.58
C ILE A 8 1.70 -20.78 0.45
N THR A 9 2.95 -20.42 0.16
CA THR A 9 3.77 -19.58 1.06
C THR A 9 3.19 -18.19 1.24
N ARG A 10 2.61 -17.59 0.19
CA ARG A 10 1.93 -16.28 0.29
C ARG A 10 0.69 -16.34 1.19
N ILE A 11 -0.12 -17.39 1.06
CA ILE A 11 -1.30 -17.59 1.89
C ILE A 11 -0.88 -17.82 3.35
N ALA A 12 0.17 -18.61 3.58
CA ALA A 12 0.70 -18.83 4.92
C ALA A 12 1.23 -17.53 5.58
N ILE A 13 1.96 -16.70 4.83
CA ILE A 13 2.44 -15.39 5.32
C ILE A 13 1.26 -14.44 5.61
N ALA A 14 0.27 -14.37 4.72
CA ALA A 14 -0.90 -13.53 4.92
C ALA A 14 -1.74 -13.96 6.13
N PHE A 15 -1.90 -15.27 6.32
CA PHE A 15 -2.55 -15.84 7.49
C PHE A 15 -1.79 -15.51 8.78
N PHE A 16 -0.46 -15.62 8.77
CA PHE A 16 0.38 -15.29 9.92
C PHE A 16 0.29 -13.81 10.30
N ILE A 17 0.35 -12.89 9.32
CA ILE A 17 0.16 -11.46 9.56
C ILE A 17 -1.24 -11.20 10.14
N GLY A 18 -2.29 -11.77 9.52
CA GLY A 18 -3.67 -11.59 9.98
C GLY A 18 -3.89 -12.07 11.41
N ALA A 19 -3.37 -13.25 11.77
CA ALA A 19 -3.44 -13.77 13.13
C ALA A 19 -2.69 -12.89 14.14
N THR A 20 -1.49 -12.41 13.78
CA THR A 20 -0.68 -11.56 14.66
C THR A 20 -1.31 -10.19 14.86
N VAL A 21 -1.92 -9.61 13.82
CA VAL A 21 -2.67 -8.36 13.90
C VAL A 21 -3.92 -8.54 14.77
N ALA A 22 -4.67 -9.63 14.61
CA ALA A 22 -5.84 -9.91 15.44
C ALA A 22 -5.47 -10.03 16.94
N ILE A 23 -4.37 -10.71 17.26
CA ILE A 23 -3.86 -10.82 18.64
C ILE A 23 -3.41 -9.45 19.17
N SER A 24 -2.74 -8.66 18.32
CA SER A 24 -2.30 -7.30 18.67
C SER A 24 -3.48 -6.37 18.97
N THR A 25 -4.60 -6.50 18.26
CA THR A 25 -5.83 -5.74 18.53
C THR A 25 -6.46 -6.14 19.87
N VAL A 26 -6.48 -7.43 20.23
CA VAL A 26 -7.01 -7.87 21.53
C VAL A 26 -6.11 -7.45 22.71
N THR A 27 -4.82 -7.26 22.45
CA THR A 27 -3.83 -6.86 23.48
C THR A 27 -3.58 -5.35 23.55
N ASP A 28 -4.32 -4.54 22.77
CA ASP A 28 -4.15 -3.08 22.64
C ASP A 28 -2.70 -2.63 22.37
N ASN A 29 -1.89 -3.52 21.78
CA ASN A 29 -0.48 -3.28 21.55
C ASN A 29 -0.21 -2.99 20.08
N ILE A 30 -0.36 -1.73 19.70
CA ILE A 30 -0.22 -1.22 18.32
C ILE A 30 1.18 -1.47 17.75
N ILE A 31 2.22 -1.50 18.60
CA ILE A 31 3.61 -1.73 18.20
C ILE A 31 3.79 -3.17 17.67
N LEU A 32 3.04 -4.12 18.23
CA LEU A 32 3.03 -5.52 17.82
C LEU A 32 2.39 -5.71 16.43
N ALA A 33 1.30 -5.00 16.11
CA ALA A 33 0.71 -5.01 14.78
C ALA A 33 1.67 -4.42 13.73
N PHE A 34 2.29 -3.29 14.05
CA PHE A 34 3.17 -2.59 13.11
C PHE A 34 4.43 -3.40 12.79
N SER A 35 5.04 -4.01 13.82
CA SER A 35 6.20 -4.90 13.64
C SER A 35 5.84 -6.18 12.87
N ALA A 36 4.68 -6.79 13.12
CA ALA A 36 4.22 -7.98 12.40
C ALA A 36 4.02 -7.71 10.89
N VAL A 37 3.44 -6.55 10.55
CA VAL A 37 3.24 -6.13 9.15
C VAL A 37 4.59 -5.88 8.46
N LEU A 38 5.54 -5.20 9.13
CA LEU A 38 6.89 -4.97 8.61
C LEU A 38 7.65 -6.27 8.34
N ILE A 39 7.64 -7.19 9.31
CA ILE A 39 8.30 -8.49 9.20
C ILE A 39 7.66 -9.32 8.08
N GLY A 40 6.33 -9.30 7.99
CA GLY A 40 5.58 -9.95 6.91
C GLY A 40 5.95 -9.43 5.52
N MET A 41 6.11 -8.11 5.38
CA MET A 41 6.59 -7.48 4.14
C MET A 41 8.01 -7.92 3.77
N ILE A 42 8.93 -7.94 4.73
CA ILE A 42 10.32 -8.36 4.51
C ILE A 42 10.37 -9.84 4.08
N PHE A 43 9.60 -10.71 4.76
CA PHE A 43 9.50 -12.12 4.40
C PHE A 43 8.94 -12.31 2.99
N MET A 44 7.89 -11.57 2.64
CA MET A 44 7.28 -11.63 1.31
C MET A 44 8.27 -11.18 0.22
N PHE A 45 9.05 -10.13 0.50
CA PHE A 45 10.11 -9.64 -0.39
C PHE A 45 11.22 -10.68 -0.59
N MET A 46 11.67 -11.33 0.47
CA MET A 46 12.68 -12.39 0.40
C MET A 46 12.19 -13.63 -0.37
N VAL A 47 10.94 -14.05 -0.16
CA VAL A 47 10.32 -15.17 -0.89
C VAL A 47 10.22 -14.84 -2.38
N ARG A 48 9.84 -13.60 -2.73
CA ARG A 48 9.78 -13.11 -4.12
C ARG A 48 11.15 -13.08 -4.79
N LYS A 49 12.22 -12.78 -4.05
CA LYS A 49 13.61 -12.75 -4.57
C LYS A 49 14.19 -14.16 -4.82
N ARG A 50 13.68 -15.19 -4.13
CA ARG A 50 14.13 -16.60 -4.25
C ARG A 50 13.45 -17.38 -5.37
N THR A 51 12.37 -16.86 -5.95
CA THR A 51 11.73 -17.40 -7.16
C THR A 51 12.50 -16.95 -8.41
N LYS A 52 13.55 -17.71 -8.80
CA LYS A 52 14.25 -17.49 -10.08
C LYS A 52 13.36 -17.85 -11.28
N ALA A 53 13.24 -16.87 -12.18
CA ALA A 53 13.16 -17.02 -13.64
C ALA A 53 12.21 -18.09 -14.19
N VAL A 54 10.93 -17.77 -14.26
CA VAL A 54 10.23 -17.97 -15.53
C VAL A 54 10.25 -16.59 -16.16
N LEU A 55 10.73 -16.48 -17.40
CA LEU A 55 10.68 -15.28 -18.23
C LEU A 55 9.44 -14.46 -17.86
N SER A 56 9.67 -13.30 -17.25
CA SER A 56 8.63 -12.36 -16.87
C SER A 56 8.08 -11.85 -18.19
N ASP A 57 7.13 -12.63 -18.72
CA ASP A 57 6.39 -12.35 -19.93
C ASP A 57 5.89 -10.91 -19.78
N GLU A 58 6.26 -10.01 -20.69
CA GLU A 58 6.07 -8.55 -20.59
C GLU A 58 4.64 -8.17 -20.15
N ARG A 59 3.69 -9.06 -20.47
CA ARG A 59 2.30 -9.05 -20.00
C ARG A 59 2.13 -8.98 -18.49
N THR A 60 2.92 -9.71 -17.71
CA THR A 60 2.81 -9.78 -16.25
C THR A 60 3.25 -8.47 -15.60
N GLU A 61 4.33 -7.87 -16.08
CA GLU A 61 4.76 -6.54 -15.63
C GLU A 61 3.78 -5.46 -16.05
N LYS A 62 3.23 -5.56 -17.27
CA LYS A 62 2.20 -4.65 -17.75
C LYS A 62 0.91 -4.74 -16.91
N ILE A 63 0.44 -5.95 -16.62
CA ILE A 63 -0.72 -6.19 -15.74
C ILE A 63 -0.46 -5.67 -14.32
N ALA A 64 0.75 -5.90 -13.78
CA ALA A 64 1.12 -5.41 -12.47
C ALA A 64 1.17 -3.88 -12.41
N GLY A 65 1.71 -3.23 -13.45
CA GLY A 65 1.73 -1.77 -13.59
C GLY A 65 0.33 -1.17 -13.68
N THR A 66 -0.56 -1.78 -14.47
CA THR A 66 -1.97 -1.37 -14.56
C THR A 66 -2.68 -1.55 -13.21
N ALA A 67 -2.52 -2.70 -12.56
CA ALA A 67 -3.11 -2.96 -11.25
C ALA A 67 -2.60 -1.99 -10.17
N ALA A 68 -1.31 -1.66 -10.18
CA ALA A 68 -0.72 -0.68 -9.26
C ALA A 68 -1.32 0.72 -9.48
N ARG A 69 -1.50 1.15 -10.74
CA ARG A 69 -2.11 2.44 -11.07
C ARG A 69 -3.56 2.53 -10.61
N VAL A 70 -4.35 1.47 -10.83
CA VAL A 70 -5.75 1.40 -10.38
C VAL A 70 -5.82 1.41 -8.84
N THR A 71 -4.99 0.62 -8.18
CA THR A 71 -4.92 0.57 -6.71
C THR A 71 -4.55 1.93 -6.13
N TYR A 72 -3.54 2.59 -6.71
CA TYR A 72 -3.12 3.94 -6.33
C TYR A 72 -4.27 4.94 -6.47
N SER A 73 -4.99 4.91 -7.60
CA SER A 73 -6.12 5.83 -7.84
C SER A 73 -7.22 5.62 -6.80
N ILE A 74 -7.64 4.38 -6.56
CA ILE A 74 -8.71 4.06 -5.61
C ILE A 74 -8.31 4.49 -4.20
N LEU A 75 -7.09 4.14 -3.77
CA LEU A 75 -6.61 4.38 -2.42
C LEU A 75 -6.40 5.88 -2.16
N THR A 76 -5.82 6.61 -3.10
CA THR A 76 -5.60 8.07 -2.96
C THR A 76 -6.93 8.83 -2.94
N THR A 77 -7.87 8.47 -3.82
CA THR A 77 -9.22 9.04 -3.82
C THR A 77 -9.94 8.74 -2.50
N PHE A 78 -9.85 7.50 -2.01
CA PHE A 78 -10.46 7.12 -0.74
C PHE A 78 -9.90 7.91 0.44
N ILE A 79 -8.57 8.04 0.55
CA ILE A 79 -7.93 8.82 1.63
C ILE A 79 -8.32 10.30 1.53
N ALA A 80 -8.39 10.87 0.32
CA ALA A 80 -8.80 12.26 0.14
C ALA A 80 -10.25 12.49 0.59
N PHE A 81 -11.17 11.62 0.18
CA PHE A 81 -12.58 11.71 0.62
C PHE A 81 -12.73 11.50 2.13
N LEU A 82 -12.00 10.54 2.69
CA LEU A 82 -12.03 10.27 4.13
C LEU A 82 -11.46 11.46 4.91
N GLY A 83 -10.35 12.06 4.46
CA GLY A 83 -9.78 13.27 5.04
C GLY A 83 -10.75 14.45 5.04
N LEU A 84 -11.42 14.71 3.91
CA LEU A 84 -12.44 15.77 3.80
C LEU A 84 -13.64 15.49 4.72
N PHE A 85 -14.11 14.24 4.76
CA PHE A 85 -15.21 13.84 5.63
C PHE A 85 -14.88 14.07 7.12
N LEU A 86 -13.67 13.70 7.55
CA LEU A 86 -13.19 13.93 8.92
C LEU A 86 -13.06 15.42 9.26
N ILE A 87 -12.58 16.25 8.32
CA ILE A 87 -12.51 17.72 8.53
C ILE A 87 -13.92 18.29 8.74
N MET A 88 -14.87 17.94 7.86
CA MET A 88 -16.25 18.42 7.97
C MET A 88 -16.93 17.93 9.25
N SER A 89 -16.69 16.67 9.63
CA SER A 89 -17.23 16.09 10.86
C SER A 89 -16.62 16.75 12.11
N GLY A 90 -15.31 17.00 12.13
CA GLY A 90 -14.61 17.64 13.25
C GLY A 90 -15.03 19.09 13.47
N GLN A 91 -15.28 19.84 12.39
CA GLN A 91 -15.83 21.20 12.47
C GLN A 91 -17.24 21.23 13.07
N SER A 92 -18.07 20.22 12.78
CA SER A 92 -19.43 20.14 13.31
C SER A 92 -19.50 19.76 14.79
N SER A 93 -18.54 18.96 15.30
CA SER A 93 -18.50 18.52 16.70
C SER A 93 -17.65 19.40 17.61
N GLY A 94 -16.84 20.30 17.05
CA GLY A 94 -15.90 21.14 17.81
C GLY A 94 -14.68 20.38 18.35
N GLU A 95 -14.47 19.15 17.88
CA GLU A 95 -13.35 18.30 18.29
C GLU A 95 -12.13 18.56 17.40
N ALA A 96 -11.20 19.39 17.91
CA ALA A 96 -9.96 19.75 17.22
C ALA A 96 -9.10 18.54 16.82
N PHE A 97 -9.22 17.41 17.54
CA PHE A 97 -8.50 16.18 17.23
C PHE A 97 -8.94 15.56 15.90
N THR A 98 -10.25 15.44 15.69
CA THR A 98 -10.86 14.84 14.50
C THR A 98 -10.55 15.66 13.23
N GLU A 99 -10.57 16.99 13.36
CA GLU A 99 -10.15 17.92 12.31
C GLU A 99 -8.66 17.77 11.95
N SER A 100 -7.80 17.68 12.97
CA SER A 100 -6.35 17.52 12.78
C SER A 100 -6.02 16.22 12.02
N VAL A 101 -6.68 15.12 12.37
CA VAL A 101 -6.52 13.82 11.68
C VAL A 101 -6.96 13.91 10.22
N GLY A 102 -8.11 14.53 9.94
CA GLY A 102 -8.58 14.72 8.56
C GLY A 102 -7.64 15.59 7.73
N THR A 103 -7.03 16.60 8.35
CA THR A 103 -6.03 17.48 7.73
C THR A 103 -4.76 16.71 7.36
N ILE A 104 -4.22 15.90 8.29
CA ILE A 104 -3.03 15.07 8.03
C ILE A 104 -3.29 14.08 6.89
N LEU A 105 -4.46 13.45 6.86
CA LEU A 105 -4.85 12.52 5.79
C LEU A 105 -4.95 13.22 4.43
N SER A 106 -5.51 14.44 4.40
CA SER A 106 -5.61 15.25 3.18
C SER A 106 -4.24 15.63 2.65
N PHE A 107 -3.32 16.08 3.52
CA PHE A 107 -1.93 16.34 3.12
C PHE A 107 -1.21 15.07 2.65
N THR A 108 -1.48 13.93 3.26
CA THR A 108 -0.91 12.64 2.84
C THR A 108 -1.40 12.22 1.45
N ALA A 109 -2.68 12.43 1.14
CA ALA A 109 -3.22 12.20 -0.20
C ALA A 109 -2.55 13.14 -1.24
N LEU A 110 -2.41 14.44 -0.92
CA LEU A 110 -1.74 15.40 -1.79
C LEU A 110 -0.27 15.04 -2.04
N LEU A 111 0.45 14.65 -0.98
CA LEU A 111 1.83 14.18 -1.07
C LEU A 111 1.93 12.94 -1.98
N SER A 112 0.99 12.00 -1.86
CA SER A 112 0.93 10.81 -2.71
C SER A 112 0.78 11.19 -4.19
N VAL A 113 -0.11 12.15 -4.49
CA VAL A 113 -0.28 12.71 -5.85
C VAL A 113 0.98 13.38 -6.36
N ALA A 114 1.63 14.19 -5.53
CA ALA A 114 2.88 14.85 -5.89
C ALA A 114 3.98 13.84 -6.21
N ILE A 115 4.15 12.80 -5.38
CA ILE A 115 5.14 11.74 -5.59
C ILE A 115 4.82 10.96 -6.85
N TYR A 116 3.55 10.60 -7.09
CA TYR A 116 3.14 9.91 -8.31
C TYR A 116 3.42 10.76 -9.55
N ALA A 117 3.10 12.05 -9.53
CA ALA A 117 3.35 12.97 -10.64
C ALA A 117 4.85 13.17 -10.92
N LEU A 118 5.66 13.34 -9.87
CA LEU A 118 7.12 13.44 -9.99
C LEU A 118 7.72 12.15 -10.54
N SER A 119 7.28 11.00 -10.03
CA SER A 119 7.70 9.69 -10.52
C SER A 119 7.32 9.52 -11.98
N TYR A 120 6.07 9.84 -12.34
CA TYR A 120 5.59 9.76 -13.71
C TYR A 120 6.43 10.65 -14.65
N LYS A 121 6.69 11.90 -14.27
CA LYS A 121 7.53 12.82 -15.05
C LYS A 121 8.97 12.32 -15.20
N TYR A 122 9.53 11.74 -14.13
CA TYR A 122 10.87 11.17 -14.17
C TYR A 122 10.94 9.96 -15.12
N PHE A 123 10.04 8.98 -14.93
CA PHE A 123 10.01 7.79 -15.77
C PHE A 123 9.61 8.10 -17.22
N SER A 124 8.69 9.03 -17.46
CA SER A 124 8.33 9.45 -18.82
C SER A 124 9.50 10.12 -19.54
N LYS A 125 10.37 10.83 -18.83
CA LYS A 125 11.57 11.46 -19.42
C LYS A 125 12.63 10.41 -19.80
N TYR A 126 12.74 9.31 -19.07
CA TYR A 126 13.76 8.28 -19.32
C TYR A 126 13.31 7.14 -20.24
N TYR A 127 12.00 6.86 -20.31
CA TYR A 127 11.44 5.76 -21.10
C TYR A 127 10.49 6.24 -22.22
N GLY A 128 10.33 7.55 -22.41
CA GLY A 128 9.43 8.15 -23.39
C GLY A 128 10.07 8.54 -24.72
N ASP A 129 11.39 8.43 -24.86
CA ASP A 129 12.10 8.74 -26.12
C ASP A 129 12.17 7.54 -27.10
N ASP A 130 11.67 6.36 -26.70
CA ASP A 130 11.63 5.14 -27.53
C ASP A 130 10.22 4.84 -28.10
N GLN A 131 9.48 5.86 -28.55
CA GLN A 131 8.30 5.70 -29.42
C GLN A 131 8.39 6.55 -30.68
#